data_AF-N1ZPA9-F1
#
_entry.id   AF-N1ZPA9-F1
#
_cell.length_a   1.000
_cell.length_b   1.000
_cell.length_c   1.000
_cell.angle_alpha   90.00
_cell.angle_beta   90.00
_cell.angle_gamma   90.00
#
_symmetry.space_group_name_H-M   'P 1'
#
loop_
_entity.id
_entity.type
_entity.pdbx_description
1 polymer ?
#
loop_
_entity_poly.entity_id
_entity_poly.type
_entity_poly.pdbx_seq_one_letter_code
_entity_poly.pdbx_strand_id
1 'polypeptide(L)'
;MFNYWWLVVAIYLATYFWTRQVFLSSHQITNLMNDSYYRPSMAIYALAVIFLIYLICIAQKVFNMNHCLKSIHFLAFYAYRAFLANVFWDRILWKFFNFQNLAHFNIYLGVFGTWICTWILSYLSVYLIHQIWLKIHPLMKKVI
;
A
#
# COMPACT_ATOMS: atom_id res chain seq x y z
N MET A 1 9.11 18.76 18.41
CA MET A 1 8.40 17.87 17.45
C MET A 1 7.51 16.86 18.18
N PHE A 2 7.98 16.24 19.27
CA PHE A 2 7.15 15.31 20.07
C PHE A 2 5.91 15.96 20.69
N ASN A 3 5.92 17.22 21.14
CA ASN A 3 4.74 17.85 21.77
C ASN A 3 3.49 17.98 20.88
N TYR A 4 3.63 17.86 19.54
CA TYR A 4 2.51 18.02 18.59
C TYR A 4 2.08 16.70 17.95
N TRP A 5 2.50 15.55 18.50
CA TRP A 5 2.12 14.23 18.00
C TRP A 5 0.59 14.02 17.96
N TRP A 6 -0.12 14.58 18.95
CA TRP A 6 -1.56 14.53 19.06
C TRP A 6 -2.28 15.23 17.91
N LEU A 7 -1.69 16.28 17.31
CA LEU A 7 -2.28 16.95 16.14
C LEU A 7 -2.29 16.02 14.93
N VAL A 8 -1.23 15.25 14.70
CA VAL A 8 -1.17 14.30 13.59
C VAL A 8 -2.17 13.17 13.78
N VAL A 9 -2.33 12.69 15.02
CA VAL A 9 -3.36 11.69 15.35
C VAL A 9 -4.76 12.27 15.17
N ALA A 10 -5.01 13.52 15.59
CA ALA A 10 -6.29 14.19 15.42
C ALA A 10 -6.63 14.40 13.94
N ILE A 11 -5.67 14.84 13.12
CA ILE A 11 -5.84 14.99 11.66
C ILE A 11 -6.13 13.64 11.02
N TYR A 12 -5.41 12.58 11.41
CA TYR A 12 -5.68 11.22 10.95
C TYR A 12 -7.11 10.77 11.28
N LEU A 13 -7.56 10.93 12.53
CA LEU A 13 -8.91 10.56 12.94
C LEU A 13 -9.97 11.39 12.21
N ALA A 14 -9.78 12.71 12.11
CA ALA A 14 -10.71 13.60 11.41
C ALA A 14 -10.85 13.19 9.93
N THR A 15 -9.73 12.94 9.25
CA THR A 15 -9.72 12.52 7.84
C THR A 15 -10.27 11.11 7.65
N TYR A 16 -10.05 10.20 8.61
CA TYR A 16 -10.65 8.87 8.63
C TYR A 16 -12.19 8.95 8.72
N PHE A 17 -12.72 9.70 9.69
CA PHE A 17 -14.18 9.87 9.84
C PHE A 17 -14.80 10.56 8.64
N TRP A 18 -14.15 11.59 8.10
CA TRP A 18 -14.58 12.26 6.88
C TRP A 18 -14.66 11.28 5.71
N THR A 19 -13.60 10.52 5.47
CA THR A 19 -13.54 9.56 4.35
C THR A 19 -14.60 8.46 4.51
N ARG A 20 -14.82 7.98 5.74
CA ARG A 20 -15.87 7.01 6.06
C ARG A 20 -17.27 7.57 5.77
N GLN A 21 -17.56 8.80 6.18
CA GLN A 21 -18.84 9.45 5.88
C GLN A 21 -19.05 9.63 4.38
N VAL A 22 -18.01 10.09 3.68
CA VAL A 22 -18.03 10.23 2.22
C VAL A 22 -18.33 8.89 1.55
N PHE A 23 -17.67 7.81 1.95
CA PHE A 23 -17.90 6.46 1.41
C PHE A 23 -19.33 5.97 1.68
N LEU A 24 -19.83 6.14 2.90
CA LEU A 24 -21.20 5.78 3.28
C LEU A 24 -22.25 6.63 2.56
N SER A 25 -21.94 7.88 2.20
CA SER A 25 -22.89 8.74 1.47
C SER A 25 -22.96 8.37 -0.02
N SER A 26 -21.86 7.92 -0.62
CA SER A 26 -21.74 7.70 -2.06
C SER A 26 -22.11 6.29 -2.50
N HIS A 27 -23.29 5.78 -2.09
CA HIS A 27 -23.83 4.41 -2.32
C HIS A 27 -23.79 3.84 -3.77
N GLN A 28 -23.22 4.54 -4.76
CA GLN A 28 -23.09 4.10 -6.15
C GLN A 28 -21.66 3.65 -6.48
N ILE A 29 -21.52 2.34 -6.71
CA ILE A 29 -20.25 1.62 -6.94
C ILE A 29 -19.75 1.74 -8.40
N THR A 30 -20.47 2.43 -9.29
CA THR A 30 -20.33 2.19 -10.75
C THR A 30 -19.69 3.31 -11.57
N ASN A 31 -19.20 4.41 -10.98
CA ASN A 31 -18.68 5.54 -11.75
C ASN A 31 -17.19 5.80 -11.49
N LEU A 32 -16.30 5.33 -12.39
CA LEU A 32 -14.84 5.43 -12.25
C LEU A 32 -14.31 6.87 -12.08
N MET A 33 -15.04 7.87 -12.59
CA MET A 33 -14.69 9.29 -12.42
C MET A 33 -15.01 9.83 -11.02
N ASN A 34 -15.88 9.14 -10.29
CA ASN A 34 -16.28 9.50 -8.92
C ASN A 34 -15.78 8.47 -7.89
N ASP A 35 -14.86 7.60 -8.31
CA ASP A 35 -14.26 6.60 -7.44
C ASP A 35 -13.49 7.25 -6.30
N SER A 36 -13.53 6.61 -5.14
CA SER A 36 -12.93 7.11 -3.90
C SER A 36 -11.44 7.45 -4.02
N TYR A 37 -10.73 6.86 -5.00
CA TYR A 37 -9.30 7.03 -5.19
C TYR A 37 -8.88 8.43 -5.70
N TYR A 38 -9.71 9.07 -6.53
CA TYR A 38 -9.38 10.39 -7.10
C TYR A 38 -9.87 11.57 -6.25
N ARG A 39 -10.56 11.30 -5.14
CA ARG A 39 -11.09 12.35 -4.28
C ARG A 39 -9.98 13.01 -3.46
N PRO A 40 -9.94 14.35 -3.36
CA PRO A 40 -8.92 15.04 -2.58
C PRO A 40 -8.94 14.64 -1.10
N SER A 41 -10.10 14.24 -0.56
CA SER A 41 -10.22 13.70 0.80
C SER A 41 -9.36 12.45 1.02
N MET A 42 -9.25 11.57 0.01
CA MET A 42 -8.45 10.35 0.09
C MET A 42 -6.95 10.66 0.05
N ALA A 43 -6.54 11.67 -0.72
CA ALA A 43 -5.16 12.16 -0.74
C ALA A 43 -4.74 12.75 0.62
N ILE A 44 -5.61 13.55 1.25
CA ILE A 44 -5.35 14.12 2.59
C ILE A 44 -5.26 13.00 3.64
N TYR A 45 -6.14 12.00 3.57
CA TYR A 45 -6.07 10.82 4.43
C TYR A 45 -4.75 10.06 4.24
N ALA A 46 -4.33 9.80 3.00
CA ALA A 46 -3.07 9.13 2.70
C ALA A 46 -1.85 9.91 3.24
N LEU A 47 -1.84 11.24 3.09
CA LEU A 47 -0.82 12.10 3.68
C LEU A 47 -0.80 12.01 5.20
N ALA A 48 -1.96 12.04 5.85
CA ALA A 48 -2.06 11.88 7.30
C ALA A 48 -1.48 10.54 7.77
N VAL A 49 -1.74 9.45 7.05
CA VAL A 49 -1.13 8.13 7.32
C VAL A 49 0.39 8.16 7.16
N ILE A 50 0.91 8.77 6.09
CA ILE A 50 2.36 8.91 5.88
C ILE A 50 2.99 9.71 7.04
N PHE A 51 2.38 10.80 7.48
CA PHE A 51 2.85 11.56 8.64
C PHE A 51 2.82 10.75 9.94
N LEU A 52 1.81 9.91 10.14
CA LEU A 52 1.72 9.01 11.29
C LEU A 52 2.87 8.00 11.28
N ILE A 53 3.14 7.35 10.14
CA ILE A 53 4.25 6.41 9.97
C ILE A 53 5.60 7.12 10.19
N TYR A 54 5.74 8.35 9.69
CA TYR A 54 6.93 9.16 9.88
C TYR A 54 7.18 9.51 11.36
N LEU A 55 6.12 9.86 12.10
CA LEU A 55 6.21 10.07 13.55
C LEU A 55 6.67 8.81 14.29
N ILE A 56 6.14 7.63 13.93
CA ILE A 56 6.57 6.35 14.50
C ILE A 56 8.07 6.13 14.25
N CYS A 57 8.56 6.42 13.03
CA CYS A 57 9.97 6.30 12.70
C CYS A 57 10.86 7.24 13.52
N ILE A 58 10.43 8.50 13.72
CA ILE A 58 11.14 9.46 14.57
C ILE A 58 11.16 8.97 16.02
N ALA A 59 10.04 8.48 16.54
CA ALA A 59 9.94 7.95 17.88
C ALA A 59 10.90 6.78 18.08
N GLN A 60 10.91 5.81 17.16
CA GLN A 60 11.83 4.68 17.20
C GLN A 60 13.30 5.11 17.19
N LYS A 61 13.66 6.14 16.39
CA LYS A 61 15.02 6.69 16.36
C LYS A 61 15.41 7.38 17.67
N VAL A 62 14.48 8.12 18.29
CA VAL A 62 14.71 8.83 19.57
C VAL A 62 14.86 7.83 20.73
N PHE A 63 14.10 6.75 20.73
CA PHE A 63 14.17 5.69 21.74
C PHE A 63 15.21 4.59 21.43
N ASN A 64 16.09 4.79 20.44
CA ASN A 64 17.12 3.84 20.01
C ASN A 64 16.61 2.43 19.63
N MET A 65 15.34 2.31 19.25
CA MET A 65 14.70 1.06 18.83
C MET A 65 14.89 0.87 17.31
N ASN A 66 16.06 0.40 16.90
CA ASN A 66 16.43 0.29 15.48
C ASN A 66 15.81 -0.91 14.73
N HIS A 67 15.10 -1.82 15.42
CA HIS A 67 14.69 -3.09 14.83
C HIS A 67 13.70 -2.94 13.65
N CYS A 68 12.72 -2.04 13.76
CA CYS A 68 11.68 -1.88 12.74
C CYS A 68 12.04 -0.89 11.62
N LEU A 69 13.03 -0.02 11.84
CA LEU A 69 13.33 1.09 10.92
C LEU A 69 13.82 0.59 9.55
N LYS A 70 14.67 -0.45 9.54
CA LYS A 70 15.19 -1.06 8.31
C LYS A 70 14.09 -1.69 7.46
N SER A 71 13.14 -2.39 8.10
CA SER A 71 12.01 -3.03 7.41
C SER A 71 11.04 -2.00 6.85
N ILE A 72 10.75 -0.93 7.59
CA ILE A 72 9.87 0.16 7.12
C ILE A 72 10.50 0.86 5.91
N HIS A 73 11.81 1.14 5.95
CA HIS A 73 12.49 1.78 4.84
C HIS A 73 12.54 0.88 3.59
N PHE A 74 12.78 -0.42 3.78
CA PHE A 74 12.68 -1.40 2.69
C PHE A 74 11.29 -1.40 2.06
N LEU A 75 10.23 -1.50 2.88
CA LEU A 75 8.85 -1.47 2.39
C LEU A 75 8.56 -0.19 1.61
N ALA A 76 8.92 0.97 2.17
CA ALA A 76 8.69 2.27 1.53
C ALA A 76 9.42 2.41 0.19
N PHE A 77 10.67 1.93 0.09
CA PHE A 77 11.45 2.00 -1.15
C PHE A 77 10.82 1.16 -2.28
N TYR A 78 10.27 0.00 -1.94
CA TYR A 78 9.63 -0.89 -2.92
C TYR A 78 8.13 -0.64 -3.12
N ALA A 79 7.49 0.13 -2.24
CA ALA A 79 6.04 0.33 -2.23
C ALA A 79 5.49 0.80 -3.58
N TYR A 80 6.13 1.78 -4.22
CA TYR A 80 5.66 2.29 -5.51
C TYR A 80 5.69 1.24 -6.63
N ARG A 81 6.78 0.46 -6.69
CA ARG A 81 6.93 -0.62 -7.69
C ARG A 81 5.98 -1.77 -7.38
N ALA A 82 5.82 -2.09 -6.10
CA ALA A 82 4.91 -3.13 -5.63
C ALA A 82 3.47 -2.75 -5.92
N PHE A 83 3.09 -1.46 -5.83
CA PHE A 83 1.75 -1.00 -6.19
C PHE A 83 1.41 -1.28 -7.65
N LEU A 84 2.32 -1.01 -8.59
CA LEU A 84 2.10 -1.34 -10.01
C LEU A 84 1.98 -2.86 -10.24
N ALA A 85 2.84 -3.65 -9.59
CA ALA A 85 2.74 -5.11 -9.63
C ALA A 85 1.43 -5.61 -8.99
N ASN A 86 0.91 -4.91 -7.99
CA ASN A 86 -0.34 -5.27 -7.30
C ASN A 86 -1.54 -5.21 -8.22
N VAL A 87 -1.65 -4.13 -9.01
CA VAL A 87 -2.71 -4.03 -10.01
C VAL A 87 -2.61 -5.14 -11.06
N PHE A 88 -1.39 -5.52 -11.44
CA PHE A 88 -1.15 -6.61 -12.39
C PHE A 88 -1.56 -7.97 -11.81
N TRP A 89 -1.09 -8.30 -10.60
CA TRP A 89 -1.42 -9.55 -9.92
C TRP A 89 -2.90 -9.66 -9.57
N ASP A 90 -3.56 -8.54 -9.25
CA ASP A 90 -5.00 -8.51 -9.03
C ASP A 90 -5.77 -9.00 -10.27
N ARG A 91 -5.42 -8.52 -11.46
CA ARG A 91 -6.05 -8.98 -12.71
C ARG A 91 -5.81 -10.47 -12.98
N ILE A 92 -4.60 -10.97 -12.71
CA ILE A 92 -4.26 -12.39 -12.88
C ILE A 92 -5.02 -13.25 -11.87
N LEU A 93 -5.00 -12.90 -10.58
CA LEU A 93 -5.67 -13.68 -9.55
C LEU A 93 -7.19 -13.68 -9.75
N TRP A 94 -7.76 -12.54 -10.12
CA TRP A 94 -9.19 -12.40 -10.34
C TRP A 94 -9.69 -13.24 -11.52
N LYS A 95 -9.03 -13.14 -12.68
CA LYS A 95 -9.47 -13.81 -13.92
C LYS A 95 -8.88 -15.21 -14.12
N PHE A 96 -7.58 -15.38 -13.89
CA PHE A 96 -6.86 -16.60 -14.25
C PHE A 96 -6.95 -17.67 -13.15
N PHE A 97 -6.82 -17.26 -11.88
CA PHE A 97 -6.97 -18.17 -10.74
C PHE A 97 -8.41 -18.27 -10.24
N ASN A 98 -9.35 -17.67 -10.96
CA ASN A 98 -10.79 -17.77 -10.71
C ASN A 98 -11.21 -17.39 -9.28
N PHE A 99 -10.51 -16.42 -8.67
CA PHE A 99 -10.91 -15.87 -7.36
C PHE A 99 -12.29 -15.20 -7.41
N GLN A 100 -12.77 -14.85 -8.61
CA GLN A 100 -14.16 -14.45 -8.83
C GLN A 100 -15.16 -15.50 -8.31
N ASN A 101 -14.94 -16.80 -8.60
CA ASN A 101 -15.81 -17.86 -8.08
C ASN A 101 -15.71 -17.98 -6.55
N LEU A 102 -14.52 -17.82 -5.97
CA LEU A 102 -14.34 -17.83 -4.51
C LEU A 102 -15.13 -16.70 -3.84
N ALA A 103 -15.12 -15.50 -4.45
CA ALA A 103 -15.89 -14.35 -3.97
C ALA A 103 -17.42 -14.55 -4.11
N HIS A 104 -17.88 -15.31 -5.11
CA HIS A 104 -19.30 -15.69 -5.23
C HIS A 104 -19.76 -16.62 -4.11
N PHE A 105 -18.91 -17.53 -3.63
CA PHE A 105 -19.23 -18.39 -2.50
C PHE A 105 -19.15 -17.63 -1.16
N ASN A 106 -18.08 -16.87 -0.96
CA ASN A 106 -17.93 -16.05 0.25
C ASN A 106 -17.11 -14.80 -0.08
N ILE A 107 -17.79 -13.65 -0.13
CA ILE A 107 -17.19 -12.38 -0.52
C ILE A 107 -16.03 -11.97 0.39
N TYR A 108 -16.11 -12.27 1.69
CA TYR A 108 -15.06 -11.90 2.64
C TYR A 108 -13.79 -12.72 2.41
N LEU A 109 -13.92 -14.03 2.19
CA LEU A 109 -12.78 -14.90 1.88
C LEU A 109 -12.19 -14.58 0.51
N GLY A 110 -13.03 -14.29 -0.47
CA GLY A 110 -12.61 -13.83 -1.80
C GLY A 110 -11.74 -12.59 -1.72
N VAL A 111 -12.27 -11.52 -1.12
CA VAL A 111 -11.59 -10.22 -1.02
C VAL A 111 -10.35 -10.29 -0.12
N PHE A 112 -10.44 -10.96 1.03
CA PHE A 112 -9.30 -11.06 1.94
C PHE A 112 -8.18 -11.94 1.35
N GLY A 113 -8.55 -13.04 0.69
CA GLY A 113 -7.63 -13.92 0.00
C GLY A 113 -6.92 -13.22 -1.17
N THR A 114 -7.66 -12.54 -2.05
CA THR A 114 -7.05 -11.76 -3.13
C THR A 114 -6.14 -10.67 -2.57
N TRP A 115 -6.57 -9.97 -1.51
CA TRP A 115 -5.77 -8.91 -0.90
C TRP A 115 -4.43 -9.41 -0.35
N ILE A 116 -4.39 -10.52 0.39
CA ILE A 116 -3.12 -11.09 0.89
C ILE A 116 -2.26 -11.61 -0.26
N CYS A 117 -2.85 -12.38 -1.19
CA CYS A 117 -2.10 -12.99 -2.28
C CYS A 117 -1.48 -11.94 -3.21
N THR A 118 -2.24 -10.91 -3.59
CA THR A 118 -1.75 -9.80 -4.41
C THR A 118 -0.60 -9.09 -3.71
N TRP A 119 -0.73 -8.81 -2.41
CA TRP A 119 0.31 -8.11 -1.66
C TRP A 119 1.64 -8.89 -1.62
N ILE A 120 1.58 -10.19 -1.31
CA ILE A 120 2.76 -11.06 -1.25
C ILE A 120 3.41 -11.17 -2.63
N LEU A 121 2.63 -11.48 -3.68
CA LEU A 121 3.15 -11.65 -5.04
C LEU A 121 3.77 -10.36 -5.60
N SER A 122 3.22 -9.21 -5.23
CA SER A 122 3.72 -7.91 -5.67
C SER A 122 5.09 -7.60 -5.10
N TYR A 123 5.26 -7.74 -3.79
CA TYR A 123 6.58 -7.53 -3.18
C TYR A 123 7.59 -8.58 -3.64
N LEU A 124 7.17 -9.84 -3.77
CA LEU A 124 8.02 -10.92 -4.27
C LEU A 124 8.52 -10.64 -5.69
N SER A 125 7.61 -10.29 -6.61
CA SER A 125 7.96 -10.03 -8.01
C SER A 125 8.93 -8.87 -8.18
N VAL A 126 8.68 -7.75 -7.47
CA VAL A 126 9.59 -6.60 -7.49
C VAL A 126 10.96 -6.95 -6.93
N TYR A 127 11.01 -7.72 -5.84
CA TYR A 127 12.26 -8.16 -5.24
C TYR A 127 13.07 -9.06 -6.20
N LEU A 128 12.42 -10.03 -6.84
CA LEU A 128 13.05 -10.93 -7.82
C LEU A 128 13.58 -10.16 -9.04
N ILE A 129 12.78 -9.24 -9.60
CA ILE A 129 13.20 -8.41 -10.73
C ILE A 129 14.40 -7.54 -10.33
N HIS A 130 14.39 -6.95 -9.14
CA HIS A 130 15.50 -6.15 -8.67
C HIS A 130 16.78 -6.97 -8.48
N GLN A 131 16.68 -8.18 -7.93
CA GLN A 131 17.80 -9.12 -7.82
C GLN A 131 18.38 -9.51 -9.18
N ILE A 132 17.52 -9.81 -10.16
CA ILE A 132 17.94 -10.13 -11.54
C ILE A 132 18.66 -8.93 -12.16
N TRP A 133 18.12 -7.72 -11.99
CA TRP A 133 18.71 -6.49 -12.48
C TRP A 133 20.12 -6.26 -11.91
N LEU A 134 20.31 -6.45 -10.60
CA LEU A 134 21.60 -6.32 -9.95
C LEU A 134 22.63 -7.34 -10.44
N LYS A 135 22.21 -8.52 -10.89
CA LYS A 135 23.10 -9.52 -11.48
C LYS A 135 23.48 -9.19 -12.93
N ILE A 136 22.54 -8.65 -13.72
CA ILE A 136 22.76 -8.30 -15.14
C ILE A 136 23.55 -7.00 -15.29
N HIS A 137 23.30 -6.01 -14.43
CA HIS A 137 23.97 -4.70 -14.50
C HIS A 137 25.52 -4.77 -14.53
N PRO A 138 26.20 -5.54 -13.68
CA PRO A 138 27.66 -5.68 -13.75
C PRO A 138 28.12 -6.47 -14.98
N LEU A 139 27.29 -7.36 -15.54
CA LEU A 139 27.60 -8.07 -16.79
C LEU A 139 27.55 -7.12 -17.99
N MET A 140 26.58 -6.21 -18.05
CA MET A 140 26.50 -5.22 -19.12
C MET A 140 27.66 -4.21 -19.09
N LYS A 141 28.13 -3.81 -17.89
CA LYS A 141 29.29 -2.92 -17.74
C LYS A 141 30.63 -3.56 -18.13
N LYS A 142 30.68 -4.88 -18.32
CA LYS A 142 31.89 -5.62 -18.68
C LYS A 142 31.99 -5.93 -20.18
N VAL A 143 30.89 -5.70 -20.92
CA VAL A 143 30.75 -6.02 -22.36
C VAL A 143 30.87 -4.77 -23.23
N ILE A 144 30.92 -3.58 -22.62
CA ILE A 144 31.28 -2.29 -23.23
C ILE A 144 32.69 -1.95 -22.77
#